data_AF-A0A5D2S5E0-F1
#
_entry.id   AF-A0A5D2S5E0-F1
#
_cell.length_a   1.000
_cell.length_b   1.000
_cell.length_c   1.000
_cell.angle_alpha   90.00
_cell.angle_beta   90.00
_cell.angle_gamma   90.00
#
_symmetry.space_group_name_H-M   'P 1'
#
loop_
_entity.id
_entity.type
_entity.pdbx_description
1 polymer ?
#
loop_
_entity_poly.entity_id
_entity_poly.type
_entity_poly.pdbx_seq_one_letter_code
_entity_poly.pdbx_strand_id
1 'polypeptide(L)'
;MPNKDGNNFLCFLPKVGKAKKPVTHQNTSSMIVETEKRVKLKTPDELLEVLKNQCFIRQEGWWSYEFCYQKQLRQLHLEEDKVVQEFVLGVYDEKATAAFNQNLSDISTLKDPRSKDASQRYHAHQYTNGTACDLTNHPRETEVRFVCSEPRAMISSITELSTCKYALTIQCPMLCKHPLFQEERPVWHTINCNILPKDYKDTKVDGTHFTMIMDSDDPSTYDSSK
;
A
#
# COMPACT_ATOMS: atom_id res chain seq x y z
N MET A 1 -10.98 13.74 -23.33
CA MET A 1 -12.14 13.37 -24.16
C MET A 1 -12.31 14.44 -25.22
N PRO A 2 -12.22 14.08 -26.51
CA PRO A 2 -12.25 15.03 -27.63
C PRO A 2 -13.65 15.61 -27.82
N ASN A 3 -13.72 16.85 -28.29
CA ASN A 3 -14.92 17.37 -28.93
C ASN A 3 -14.71 17.40 -30.45
N LYS A 4 -15.79 17.25 -31.22
CA LYS A 4 -15.78 16.94 -32.66
C LYS A 4 -15.20 18.02 -33.59
N ASP A 5 -14.81 19.18 -33.05
CA ASP A 5 -14.51 20.39 -33.83
C ASP A 5 -13.00 20.68 -34.03
N GLY A 6 -12.11 19.83 -33.50
CA GLY A 6 -10.65 19.98 -33.66
C GLY A 6 -10.05 21.20 -32.93
N ASN A 7 -10.68 21.64 -31.84
CA ASN A 7 -10.24 22.81 -31.08
C ASN A 7 -9.08 22.49 -30.14
N ASN A 8 -8.08 23.39 -30.10
CA ASN A 8 -6.98 23.33 -29.15
C ASN A 8 -7.40 23.87 -27.78
N PHE A 9 -6.78 23.38 -26.72
CA PHE A 9 -7.08 23.81 -25.34
C PHE A 9 -5.81 24.22 -24.59
N LEU A 10 -5.94 25.30 -23.82
CA LEU A 10 -4.95 25.72 -22.83
C LEU A 10 -5.43 25.28 -21.45
N CYS A 11 -4.67 24.40 -20.81
CA CYS A 11 -5.01 23.85 -19.51
C CYS A 11 -4.07 24.39 -18.43
N PHE A 12 -4.65 24.71 -17.27
CA PHE A 12 -3.90 25.22 -16.13
C PHE A 12 -3.77 24.12 -15.08
N LEU A 13 -2.52 23.68 -14.83
CA LEU A 13 -2.25 22.77 -13.73
C LEU A 13 -2.38 23.53 -12.41
N PRO A 14 -3.21 23.04 -11.46
CA PRO A 14 -3.22 23.61 -10.13
C PRO A 14 -1.83 23.47 -9.51
N LYS A 15 -1.31 24.56 -8.93
CA LYS A 15 -0.05 24.55 -8.21
C LYS A 15 -0.23 23.76 -6.91
N VAL A 16 0.08 22.46 -6.94
CA VAL A 16 0.05 21.62 -5.75
C VAL A 16 1.20 22.05 -4.83
N GLY A 17 0.87 22.61 -3.68
CA GLY A 17 1.88 22.87 -2.65
C GLY A 17 2.50 21.56 -2.22
N LYS A 18 3.83 21.43 -2.30
CA LYS A 18 4.54 20.29 -1.68
C LYS A 18 4.08 20.24 -0.23
N ALA A 19 3.56 19.09 0.20
CA ALA A 19 3.21 18.87 1.61
C ALA A 19 4.40 19.34 2.45
N LYS A 20 4.16 20.35 3.30
CA LYS A 20 5.20 20.82 4.21
C LYS A 20 5.57 19.60 5.06
N LYS A 21 6.80 19.11 4.94
CA LYS A 21 7.42 18.31 6.00
C LYS A 21 7.21 19.09 7.30
N PRO A 22 6.90 18.44 8.44
CA PRO A 22 6.73 19.16 9.69
C PRO A 22 8.01 19.95 9.96
N VAL A 23 7.92 21.27 9.80
CA VAL A 23 9.00 22.19 10.06
C VAL A 23 9.02 22.40 11.56
N THR A 24 10.15 22.06 12.18
CA THR A 24 10.48 22.38 13.56
C THR A 24 10.28 23.87 13.79
N HIS A 25 9.23 24.24 14.52
CA HIS A 25 8.99 25.63 14.90
C HIS A 25 10.06 26.06 15.91
N GLN A 26 10.97 26.93 15.48
CA GLN A 26 11.68 27.81 16.42
C GLN A 26 10.84 29.08 16.64
N ASN A 27 10.38 29.18 17.88
CA ASN A 27 9.97 30.34 18.68
C ASN A 27 9.54 31.62 17.94
N THR A 28 8.24 31.88 17.94
CA THR A 28 7.69 33.24 18.04
C THR A 28 6.58 33.25 19.09
N SER A 29 6.73 34.10 20.10
CA SER A 29 5.74 34.32 21.16
C SER A 29 4.45 34.88 20.58
N SER A 30 3.35 34.14 20.74
CA SER A 30 2.04 34.72 21.04
C SER A 30 1.15 33.66 21.67
N MET A 31 0.46 34.05 22.73
CA MET A 31 -0.39 33.18 23.53
C MET A 31 -1.65 32.81 22.73
N ILE A 32 -1.75 31.54 22.34
CA ILE A 32 -3.03 30.87 22.12
C ILE A 32 -2.98 29.63 23.00
N VAL A 33 -3.73 29.67 24.10
CA VAL A 33 -3.98 28.50 24.94
C VAL A 33 -5.00 27.65 24.19
N GLU A 34 -4.53 26.89 23.21
CA GLU A 34 -5.28 25.75 22.72
C GLU A 34 -4.80 24.53 23.50
N THR A 35 -5.75 23.98 24.27
CA THR A 35 -5.57 22.82 25.11
C THR A 35 -5.32 21.61 24.21
N GLU A 36 -4.09 21.45 23.72
CA GLU A 36 -3.61 20.21 23.13
C GLU A 36 -3.61 19.15 24.25
N LYS A 37 -4.76 18.50 24.45
CA LYS A 37 -4.72 17.10 24.84
C LYS A 37 -3.92 16.42 23.74
N ARG A 38 -2.61 16.28 23.94
CA ARG A 38 -1.75 15.38 23.16
C ARG A 38 -2.38 14.00 23.29
N VAL A 39 -3.28 13.67 22.37
CA VAL A 39 -3.80 12.32 22.24
C VAL A 39 -2.57 11.51 21.85
N LYS A 40 -1.99 10.80 22.81
CA LYS A 40 -0.95 9.82 22.53
C LYS A 40 -1.57 8.83 21.55
N LEU A 41 -1.18 8.93 20.28
CA LEU A 41 -1.59 7.97 19.28
C LEU A 41 -1.00 6.62 19.69
N LYS A 42 -1.85 5.60 19.74
CA LYS A 42 -1.41 4.23 20.01
C LYS A 42 -0.47 3.78 18.92
N THR A 43 0.55 3.00 19.25
CA THR A 43 1.43 2.41 18.23
C THR A 43 0.66 1.35 17.43
N PRO A 44 1.14 0.97 16.22
CA PRO A 44 0.54 -0.13 15.46
C PRO A 44 0.47 -1.43 16.28
N ASP A 45 1.54 -1.77 17.01
CA ASP A 45 1.57 -2.95 17.86
C ASP A 45 0.53 -2.86 19.01
N GLU A 46 0.38 -1.70 19.66
CA GLU A 46 -0.66 -1.50 20.68
C GLU A 46 -2.09 -1.64 20.15
N LEU A 47 -2.33 -1.29 18.88
CA LEU A 47 -3.63 -1.48 18.23
C LEU A 47 -3.88 -2.95 17.90
N LEU A 48 -2.83 -3.69 17.57
CA LEU A 48 -2.89 -5.12 17.20
C LEU A 48 -2.91 -6.05 18.41
N GLU A 49 -2.62 -5.60 19.63
CA GLU A 49 -2.73 -6.42 20.86
C GLU A 49 -4.11 -7.10 21.03
N VAL A 50 -5.18 -6.55 20.45
CA VAL A 50 -6.51 -7.17 20.44
C VAL A 50 -6.52 -8.53 19.74
N LEU A 51 -5.59 -8.75 18.80
CA LEU A 51 -5.43 -10.01 18.05
C LEU A 51 -4.71 -11.10 18.85
N LYS A 52 -4.18 -10.78 20.03
CA LYS A 52 -3.50 -11.75 20.87
C LYS A 52 -4.42 -12.92 21.20
N ASN A 53 -3.91 -14.14 21.01
CA ASN A 53 -4.67 -15.40 21.11
C ASN A 53 -5.77 -15.61 20.05
N GLN A 54 -5.88 -14.75 19.04
CA GLN A 54 -6.74 -15.00 17.89
C GLN A 54 -5.96 -15.72 16.78
N CYS A 55 -6.65 -16.64 16.11
CA CYS A 55 -6.14 -17.32 14.93
C CYS A 55 -7.12 -17.12 13.77
N PHE A 56 -6.57 -16.95 12.58
CA PHE A 56 -7.30 -16.71 11.34
C PHE A 56 -7.02 -17.85 10.38
N ILE A 57 -8.07 -18.39 9.76
CA ILE A 57 -7.95 -19.49 8.81
C ILE A 57 -8.41 -19.01 7.44
N ARG A 58 -7.68 -19.41 6.40
CA ARG A 58 -8.06 -19.19 5.01
C ARG A 58 -7.72 -20.42 4.18
N GLN A 59 -8.69 -20.92 3.43
CA GLN A 59 -8.48 -22.00 2.48
C GLN A 59 -8.21 -21.43 1.08
N GLU A 60 -7.14 -21.89 0.43
CA GLU A 60 -6.84 -21.63 -0.97
C GLU A 60 -6.54 -22.95 -1.69
N GLY A 61 -7.54 -23.46 -2.42
CA GLY A 61 -7.45 -24.72 -3.13
C GLY A 61 -7.18 -25.89 -2.17
N TRP A 62 -6.05 -26.58 -2.39
CA TRP A 62 -5.61 -27.74 -1.61
C TRP A 62 -5.14 -27.37 -0.20
N TRP A 63 -4.71 -26.14 0.03
CA TRP A 63 -4.09 -25.73 1.29
C TRP A 63 -5.03 -24.88 2.14
N SER A 64 -4.98 -25.10 3.45
CA SER A 64 -5.54 -24.21 4.48
C SER A 64 -4.39 -23.54 5.22
N TYR A 65 -4.49 -22.23 5.41
CA TYR A 65 -3.49 -21.44 6.11
C TYR A 65 -4.06 -20.94 7.42
N GLU A 66 -3.40 -21.27 8.53
CA GLU A 66 -3.77 -20.81 9.85
C GLU A 66 -2.70 -19.86 10.39
N PHE A 67 -3.10 -18.62 10.63
CA PHE A 67 -2.27 -17.58 11.18
C PHE A 67 -2.69 -17.25 12.62
N CYS A 68 -1.81 -17.45 13.59
CA CYS A 68 -2.02 -17.01 14.97
C CYS A 68 -1.09 -15.84 15.30
N TYR A 69 -1.68 -14.71 15.73
CA TYR A 69 -0.94 -13.47 16.00
C TYR A 69 0.14 -13.68 17.07
N GLN A 70 1.38 -13.23 16.77
CA GLN A 70 2.58 -13.42 17.58
C GLN A 70 2.88 -14.88 18.00
N LYS A 71 2.34 -15.87 17.27
CA LYS A 71 2.64 -17.29 17.48
C LYS A 71 3.32 -17.87 16.25
N GLN A 72 2.53 -18.37 15.30
CA GLN A 72 3.05 -19.04 14.11
C GLN A 72 2.07 -18.95 12.95
N LEU A 73 2.59 -19.15 11.74
CA LEU A 73 1.82 -19.37 10.53
C LEU A 73 1.97 -20.83 10.11
N ARG A 74 0.86 -21.51 9.86
CA ARG A 74 0.80 -22.89 9.39
C ARG A 74 0.14 -23.01 8.03
N GLN A 75 0.61 -23.98 7.26
CA GLN A 75 -0.02 -24.51 6.07
C GLN A 75 -0.44 -25.95 6.37
N LEU A 76 -1.71 -26.26 6.13
CA LEU A 76 -2.36 -27.49 6.52
C LEU A 76 -3.13 -28.05 5.32
N HIS A 77 -3.07 -29.36 5.12
CA HIS A 77 -4.02 -30.07 4.27
C HIS A 77 -4.94 -30.93 5.15
N LEU A 78 -6.24 -30.86 4.91
CA LEU A 78 -7.28 -31.51 5.67
C LEU A 78 -8.02 -32.51 4.79
N GLU A 79 -8.16 -33.75 5.26
CA GLU A 79 -9.05 -34.77 4.69
C GLU A 79 -10.04 -35.21 5.79
N GLU A 80 -11.35 -35.16 5.52
CA GLU A 80 -12.39 -35.48 6.52
C GLU A 80 -12.19 -34.76 7.87
N ASP A 81 -11.84 -33.46 7.82
CA ASP A 81 -11.51 -32.61 8.96
C ASP A 81 -10.29 -33.06 9.80
N LYS A 82 -9.46 -33.98 9.29
CA LYS A 82 -8.21 -34.41 9.91
C LYS A 82 -7.01 -33.81 9.18
N VAL A 83 -6.07 -33.28 9.95
CA VAL A 83 -4.79 -32.78 9.41
C VAL A 83 -3.98 -33.97 8.93
N VAL A 84 -3.79 -34.08 7.61
CA VAL A 84 -2.97 -35.13 6.99
C VAL A 84 -1.57 -34.61 6.62
N GLN A 85 -1.42 -33.29 6.44
CA GLN A 85 -0.13 -32.67 6.17
C GLN A 85 -0.06 -31.28 6.82
N GLU A 86 1.08 -30.98 7.43
CA GLU A 86 1.34 -29.71 8.13
C GLU A 86 2.75 -29.20 7.87
N PHE A 87 2.85 -27.91 7.57
CA PHE A 87 4.09 -27.15 7.49
C PHE A 87 3.98 -25.85 8.28
N VAL A 88 4.99 -25.53 9.07
CA VAL A 88 5.14 -24.22 9.71
C VAL A 88 5.83 -23.30 8.70
N LEU A 89 5.16 -22.22 8.31
CA LEU A 89 5.71 -21.22 7.38
C LEU A 89 6.51 -20.12 8.11
N GLY A 90 6.53 -20.17 9.43
CA GLY A 90 7.34 -19.33 10.30
C GLY A 90 6.73 -19.21 11.70
N VAL A 91 7.57 -18.87 12.66
CA VAL A 91 7.25 -18.56 14.06
C VAL A 91 7.60 -17.10 14.29
N TYR A 92 6.79 -16.39 15.07
CA TYR A 92 6.98 -14.96 15.31
C TYR A 92 8.38 -14.67 15.87
N ASP A 93 9.09 -13.77 15.20
CA ASP A 93 10.45 -13.37 15.56
C ASP A 93 10.45 -11.88 15.94
N GLU A 94 10.41 -11.61 17.24
CA GLU A 94 10.40 -10.25 17.79
C GLU A 94 11.66 -9.46 17.41
N LYS A 95 12.83 -10.11 17.39
CA LYS A 95 14.10 -9.45 17.07
C LYS A 95 14.18 -9.09 15.59
N ALA A 96 13.81 -10.03 14.71
CA ALA A 96 13.76 -9.77 13.27
C ALA A 96 12.71 -8.71 12.95
N THR A 97 11.55 -8.73 13.61
CA THR A 97 10.50 -7.72 13.47
C THR A 97 11.00 -6.33 13.88
N ALA A 98 11.64 -6.21 15.04
CA ALA A 98 12.20 -4.95 15.51
C ALA A 98 13.28 -4.42 14.57
N ALA A 99 14.20 -5.29 14.11
CA ALA A 99 15.25 -4.91 13.17
C ALA A 99 14.70 -4.45 11.82
N PHE A 100 13.68 -5.15 11.30
CA PHE A 100 12.99 -4.78 10.06
C PHE A 100 12.34 -3.39 10.19
N ASN A 101 11.56 -3.18 11.25
CA ASN A 101 10.83 -1.93 11.47
C ASN A 101 11.76 -0.74 11.82
N GLN A 102 12.94 -0.98 12.41
CA GLN A 102 13.96 0.06 12.63
C GLN A 102 14.62 0.54 11.33
N ASN A 103 14.90 -0.40 10.40
CA ASN A 103 15.48 -0.06 9.11
C ASN A 103 14.51 0.76 8.24
N LEU A 104 13.21 0.55 8.42
CA LEU A 104 12.12 1.22 7.71
C LEU A 104 11.65 2.50 8.42
N SER A 105 12.61 3.34 8.83
CA SER A 105 12.37 4.57 9.63
C SER A 105 11.37 5.56 9.00
N ASP A 106 11.10 5.46 7.70
CA ASP A 106 10.02 6.18 7.04
C ASP A 106 8.85 5.24 6.70
N ILE A 107 7.78 5.30 7.51
CA ILE A 107 6.47 4.65 7.24
C ILE A 107 5.90 5.03 5.85
N SER A 108 6.46 6.05 5.19
CA SER A 108 6.25 6.47 3.79
C SER A 108 6.65 5.43 2.72
N THR A 109 7.50 4.46 3.04
CA THR A 109 8.02 3.49 2.06
C THR A 109 7.35 2.11 2.12
N LEU A 110 6.53 1.81 3.13
CA LEU A 110 5.79 0.54 3.23
C LEU A 110 4.52 0.55 2.38
N LYS A 111 4.69 0.83 1.08
CA LYS A 111 3.71 0.55 0.05
C LYS A 111 4.01 -0.84 -0.48
N ASP A 112 3.04 -1.74 -0.40
CA ASP A 112 3.21 -3.05 -1.04
C ASP A 112 3.25 -2.84 -2.56
N PRO A 113 4.37 -3.12 -3.25
CA PRO A 113 4.45 -2.95 -4.71
C PRO A 113 3.45 -3.81 -5.48
N ARG A 114 2.87 -4.82 -4.81
CA ARG A 114 1.90 -5.76 -5.36
C ARG A 114 0.46 -5.44 -4.92
N SER A 115 0.26 -4.43 -4.07
CA SER A 115 -1.07 -3.93 -3.77
C SER A 115 -1.66 -3.27 -5.01
N LYS A 116 -2.94 -3.54 -5.29
CA LYS A 116 -3.71 -2.81 -6.31
C LYS A 116 -3.88 -1.34 -5.96
N ASP A 117 -3.73 -1.00 -4.67
CA ASP A 117 -3.80 0.35 -4.16
C ASP A 117 -2.42 0.81 -3.68
N ALA A 118 -1.81 1.67 -4.49
CA ALA A 118 -0.50 2.26 -4.21
C ALA A 118 -0.50 3.24 -3.02
N SER A 119 -1.66 3.51 -2.41
CA SER A 119 -1.77 4.33 -1.20
C SER A 119 -1.82 3.50 0.09
N GLN A 120 -2.07 2.20 0.00
CA GLN A 120 -2.25 1.34 1.17
C GLN A 120 -0.91 1.04 1.84
N ARG A 121 -0.81 1.44 3.12
CA ARG A 121 0.35 1.23 3.98
C ARG A 121 0.13 0.02 4.89
N TYR A 122 1.21 -0.65 5.26
CA TYR A 122 1.14 -1.83 6.13
C TYR A 122 2.16 -1.79 7.26
N HIS A 123 1.86 -2.53 8.34
CA HIS A 123 2.76 -2.81 9.45
C HIS A 123 3.29 -4.22 9.30
N ALA A 124 4.58 -4.44 9.50
CA ALA A 124 5.21 -5.72 9.18
C ALA A 124 5.66 -6.45 10.45
N HIS A 125 5.35 -7.74 10.51
CA HIS A 125 5.95 -8.70 11.45
C HIS A 125 6.70 -9.78 10.67
N GLN A 126 7.86 -10.17 11.17
CA GLN A 126 8.69 -11.22 10.58
C GLN A 126 8.46 -12.54 11.32
N TYR A 127 8.21 -13.59 10.56
CA TYR A 127 8.03 -14.96 11.06
C TYR A 127 9.10 -15.84 10.43
N THR A 128 10.00 -16.36 11.25
CA THR A 128 11.21 -17.09 10.81
C THR A 128 11.21 -18.52 11.37
N ASN A 129 12.23 -19.32 11.08
CA ASN A 129 12.42 -20.65 11.69
C ASN A 129 11.23 -21.61 11.47
N GLY A 130 10.60 -21.56 10.29
CA GLY A 130 9.59 -22.54 9.89
C GLY A 130 10.16 -23.92 9.58
N THR A 131 9.29 -24.84 9.15
CA THR A 131 9.69 -26.18 8.71
C THR A 131 10.70 -26.09 7.58
N ALA A 132 11.75 -26.92 7.64
CA ALA A 132 12.81 -26.97 6.63
C ALA A 132 12.23 -27.20 5.23
N CYS A 133 12.65 -26.34 4.29
CA CYS A 133 12.29 -26.44 2.89
C CYS A 133 13.05 -27.61 2.25
N ASP A 134 12.33 -28.51 1.60
CA ASP A 134 12.87 -29.65 0.84
C ASP A 134 13.67 -29.21 -0.39
N LEU A 135 13.29 -28.08 -1.00
CA LEU A 135 13.95 -27.56 -2.20
C LEU A 135 15.21 -26.74 -1.90
N THR A 136 15.22 -25.97 -0.82
CA THR A 136 16.32 -25.05 -0.50
C THR A 136 17.14 -25.47 0.72
N ASN A 137 16.66 -26.42 1.52
CA ASN A 137 17.18 -26.80 2.84
C ASN A 137 17.23 -25.66 3.87
N HIS A 138 16.60 -24.51 3.59
CA HIS A 138 16.49 -23.41 4.55
C HIS A 138 15.12 -23.45 5.25
N PRO A 139 15.00 -22.95 6.49
CA PRO A 139 13.70 -22.80 7.15
C PRO A 139 12.77 -21.90 6.33
N ARG A 140 11.50 -22.27 6.24
CA ARG A 140 10.46 -21.39 5.67
C ARG A 140 10.33 -20.11 6.51
N GLU A 141 10.08 -19.00 5.83
CA GLU A 141 9.88 -17.69 6.46
C GLU A 141 8.74 -16.92 5.81
N THR A 142 8.10 -16.04 6.59
CA THR A 142 6.95 -15.25 6.16
C THR A 142 7.04 -13.82 6.67
N GLU A 143 6.84 -12.84 5.79
CA GLU A 143 6.51 -11.46 6.16
C GLU A 143 5.00 -11.33 6.31
N VAL A 144 4.52 -11.02 7.51
CA VAL A 144 3.11 -10.78 7.77
C VAL A 144 2.83 -9.27 7.74
N ARG A 145 1.94 -8.85 6.83
CA ARG A 145 1.59 -7.46 6.55
C ARG A 145 0.21 -7.15 7.09
N PHE A 146 0.12 -6.26 8.07
CA PHE A 146 -1.15 -5.80 8.61
C PHE A 146 -1.57 -4.50 7.92
N VAL A 147 -2.74 -4.50 7.29
CA VAL A 147 -3.31 -3.34 6.58
C VAL A 147 -4.60 -2.89 7.25
N CYS A 148 -4.88 -1.59 7.22
CA CYS A 148 -6.21 -1.08 7.60
C CYS A 148 -7.25 -1.56 6.59
N SER A 149 -8.29 -2.23 7.09
CA SER A 149 -9.48 -2.56 6.31
C SER A 149 -10.63 -2.98 7.25
N GLU A 150 -11.85 -2.60 6.90
CA GLU A 150 -13.09 -2.88 7.64
C GLU A 150 -13.92 -3.98 6.94
N PRO A 151 -14.80 -4.73 7.65
CA PRO A 151 -15.22 -4.54 9.04
C PRO A 151 -14.55 -5.46 10.06
N ARG A 152 -13.85 -6.52 9.63
CA ARG A 152 -13.30 -7.54 10.54
C ARG A 152 -11.87 -7.92 10.18
N ALA A 153 -11.15 -8.46 11.16
CA ALA A 153 -9.81 -8.99 10.91
C ALA A 153 -9.86 -10.33 10.17
N MET A 154 -9.08 -10.48 9.09
CA MET A 154 -8.99 -11.72 8.31
C MET A 154 -7.75 -11.77 7.42
N ILE A 155 -7.37 -12.97 6.98
CA ILE A 155 -6.33 -13.16 5.97
C ILE A 155 -6.90 -12.73 4.60
N SER A 156 -6.33 -11.69 4.00
CA SER A 156 -6.74 -11.18 2.69
C SER A 156 -5.98 -11.81 1.52
N SER A 157 -4.74 -12.24 1.74
CA SER A 157 -3.93 -12.95 0.74
C SER A 157 -2.77 -13.68 1.38
N ILE A 158 -2.33 -14.76 0.75
CA ILE A 158 -1.05 -15.41 0.98
C ILE A 158 -0.38 -15.65 -0.37
N THR A 159 0.90 -15.30 -0.46
CA THR A 159 1.65 -15.44 -1.72
C THR A 159 3.06 -15.91 -1.41
N GLU A 160 3.53 -16.94 -2.13
CA GLU A 160 4.92 -17.33 -2.13
C GLU A 160 5.72 -16.37 -3.04
N LEU A 161 6.59 -15.54 -2.45
CA LEU A 161 7.35 -14.53 -3.19
C LEU A 161 8.53 -15.13 -3.94
N SER A 162 9.13 -16.15 -3.35
CA SER A 162 10.14 -17.04 -3.91
C SER A 162 10.07 -18.36 -3.14
N THR A 163 10.77 -19.40 -3.60
CA THR A 163 10.72 -20.73 -2.99
C THR A 163 10.89 -20.68 -1.46
N CYS A 164 9.87 -21.14 -0.73
CA CYS A 164 9.79 -21.21 0.72
C CYS A 164 9.84 -19.86 1.47
N LYS A 165 9.57 -18.74 0.77
CA LYS A 165 9.42 -17.40 1.35
C LYS A 165 8.05 -16.81 1.01
N TYR A 166 7.30 -16.44 2.03
CA TYR A 166 5.89 -16.06 1.88
C TYR A 166 5.64 -14.60 2.29
N ALA A 167 4.61 -13.99 1.74
CA ALA A 167 3.95 -12.82 2.31
C ALA A 167 2.49 -13.15 2.62
N LEU A 168 2.07 -12.83 3.83
CA LEU A 168 0.70 -12.97 4.28
C LEU A 168 0.15 -11.58 4.60
N THR A 169 -1.00 -11.22 4.04
CA THR A 169 -1.65 -9.94 4.35
C THR A 169 -2.86 -10.19 5.25
N ILE A 170 -2.90 -9.48 6.38
CA ILE A 170 -4.00 -9.47 7.34
C ILE A 170 -4.69 -8.11 7.28
N GLN A 171 -5.97 -8.12 6.94
CA GLN A 171 -6.84 -6.95 7.08
C GLN A 171 -7.19 -6.75 8.55
N CYS A 172 -7.10 -5.51 9.05
CA CYS A 172 -7.25 -5.16 10.45
C CYS A 172 -8.01 -3.83 10.64
N PRO A 173 -9.27 -3.84 11.12
CA PRO A 173 -10.04 -2.61 11.35
C PRO A 173 -9.40 -1.70 12.41
N MET A 174 -8.70 -2.27 13.39
CA MET A 174 -8.07 -1.51 14.47
C MET A 174 -6.95 -0.59 13.99
N LEU A 175 -6.25 -0.94 12.90
CA LEU A 175 -5.21 -0.10 12.32
C LEU A 175 -5.77 1.16 11.66
N CYS A 176 -7.04 1.16 11.24
CA CYS A 176 -7.71 2.34 10.65
C CYS A 176 -7.85 3.52 11.63
N LYS A 177 -7.71 3.26 12.94
CA LYS A 177 -7.66 4.29 13.99
C LYS A 177 -6.37 5.11 13.95
N HIS A 178 -5.35 4.61 13.27
CA HIS A 178 -4.06 5.25 13.16
C HIS A 178 -3.94 6.02 11.83
N PRO A 179 -3.67 7.34 11.85
CA PRO A 179 -3.64 8.17 10.64
C PRO A 179 -2.70 7.66 9.54
N LEU A 180 -1.59 7.01 9.90
CA LEU A 180 -0.63 6.45 8.94
C LEU A 180 -1.15 5.24 8.14
N PHE A 181 -2.26 4.61 8.52
CA PHE A 181 -2.82 3.46 7.79
C PHE A 181 -4.14 3.81 7.10
N GLN A 182 -4.66 5.02 7.30
CA GLN A 182 -5.78 5.50 6.53
C GLN A 182 -5.31 5.69 5.08
N GLU A 183 -6.01 5.06 4.13
CA GLU A 183 -5.73 5.20 2.71
C GLU A 183 -5.64 6.69 2.35
N GLU A 184 -4.55 7.09 1.70
CA GLU A 184 -4.46 8.44 1.13
C GLU A 184 -5.49 8.49 0.01
N ARG A 185 -6.67 9.04 0.31
CA ARG A 185 -7.69 9.25 -0.71
C ARG A 185 -7.04 10.03 -1.86
N PRO A 186 -7.13 9.54 -3.10
CA PRO A 186 -6.55 10.24 -4.23
C PRO A 186 -7.15 11.64 -4.26
N VAL A 187 -6.29 12.65 -4.08
CA VAL A 187 -6.70 14.04 -4.18
C VAL A 187 -6.95 14.31 -5.65
N TRP A 188 -8.22 14.33 -6.03
CA TRP A 188 -8.61 14.71 -7.38
C TRP A 188 -8.42 16.21 -7.53
N HIS A 189 -7.64 16.59 -8.53
CA HIS A 189 -7.46 17.98 -8.90
C HIS A 189 -8.26 18.25 -10.17
N THR A 190 -9.16 19.23 -10.13
CA THR A 190 -9.87 19.67 -11.33
C THR A 190 -8.90 20.49 -12.19
N ILE A 191 -8.66 20.04 -13.42
CA ILE A 191 -7.88 20.79 -14.41
C ILE A 191 -8.87 21.62 -15.22
N ASN A 192 -8.72 22.94 -15.14
CA ASN A 192 -9.51 23.87 -15.94
C ASN A 192 -8.81 24.09 -17.29
N CYS A 193 -9.54 23.88 -18.38
CA CYS A 193 -9.05 24.06 -19.74
C CYS A 193 -9.95 25.04 -20.50
N ASN A 194 -9.34 26.00 -21.18
CA ASN A 194 -10.03 26.99 -22.01
C ASN A 194 -9.73 26.71 -23.49
N ILE A 195 -10.72 26.91 -24.36
CA ILE A 195 -10.56 26.77 -25.81
C ILE A 195 -9.61 27.87 -26.31
N LEU A 196 -8.64 27.49 -27.13
CA LEU A 196 -7.73 28.41 -27.82
C LEU A 196 -8.29 28.81 -29.19
N PRO A 197 -8.16 30.09 -29.56
CA PRO A 197 -8.37 30.54 -30.95
C PRO A 197 -7.45 29.82 -31.93
N LYS A 198 -7.90 29.64 -33.19
CA LYS A 198 -7.15 28.91 -34.24
C LYS A 198 -5.83 29.58 -34.65
N ASP A 199 -5.68 30.86 -34.33
CA ASP A 199 -4.54 31.72 -34.62
C ASP A 199 -3.66 31.99 -33.37
N TYR A 200 -3.87 31.25 -32.28
CA TYR A 200 -3.10 31.41 -31.05
C TYR A 200 -1.61 31.16 -31.28
N LYS A 201 -0.80 32.21 -31.11
CA LYS A 201 0.66 32.13 -31.12
C LYS A 201 1.16 31.96 -29.70
N ASP A 202 1.90 30.87 -29.47
CA ASP A 202 2.40 30.49 -28.17
C ASP A 202 3.34 31.58 -27.63
N THR A 203 2.82 32.42 -26.75
CA THR A 203 3.61 33.46 -26.10
C THR A 203 4.12 32.83 -24.83
N LYS A 204 5.43 32.54 -24.76
CA LYS A 204 6.07 31.99 -23.55
C LYS A 204 5.83 32.93 -22.36
N VAL A 205 4.75 32.70 -21.64
CA VAL A 205 4.48 33.32 -20.34
C VAL A 205 4.96 32.36 -19.28
N ASP A 206 5.79 32.86 -18.37
CA ASP A 206 6.41 32.12 -17.28
C ASP A 206 5.36 31.59 -16.29
N GLY A 207 4.85 30.38 -16.56
CA GLY A 207 3.82 29.74 -15.78
C GLY A 207 3.63 28.28 -16.18
N THR A 208 3.30 27.43 -15.20
CA THR A 208 3.10 25.98 -15.36
C THR A 208 1.79 25.67 -16.10
N HIS A 209 1.77 25.91 -17.41
CA HIS A 209 0.66 25.56 -18.31
C HIS A 209 1.14 24.58 -19.37
N PHE A 210 0.20 23.84 -19.96
CA PHE A 210 0.48 22.95 -21.09
C PHE A 210 -0.63 23.07 -22.13
N THR A 211 -0.24 22.86 -23.38
CA THR A 211 -1.14 22.91 -24.53
C THR A 211 -1.41 21.48 -24.96
N MET A 212 -2.68 21.08 -25.01
CA MET A 212 -3.05 19.81 -25.63
C MET A 212 -3.26 20.05 -27.11
N ILE A 213 -2.33 19.54 -27.92
CA ILE A 213 -2.39 19.52 -29.37
C ILE A 213 -3.00 18.20 -29.79
N MET A 214 -4.02 18.24 -30.66
CA MET A 214 -4.57 17.03 -31.25
C MET A 214 -3.64 16.60 -32.40
N ASP A 215 -3.07 15.39 -32.33
CA ASP A 215 -2.47 14.77 -33.51
C ASP A 215 -3.59 14.51 -34.52
N SER A 216 -3.54 15.24 -35.63
CA SER A 216 -4.32 14.93 -36.82
C SER A 216 -3.77 13.63 -37.42
N ASP A 217 -4.65 12.63 -37.52
CA ASP A 217 -4.53 11.38 -38.29
C ASP A 217 -3.25 11.27 -39.14
N ASP A 218 -2.30 10.46 -38.69
CA ASP A 218 -1.23 9.96 -39.55
C ASP A 218 -1.87 8.98 -40.55
N PRO A 219 -1.84 9.23 -41.87
CA PRO A 219 -2.41 8.30 -42.81
C PRO A 219 -1.51 7.06 -42.84
N SER A 220 -2.01 5.95 -42.30
CA SER A 220 -1.43 4.64 -42.51
C SER A 220 -1.45 4.31 -44.01
N THR A 221 -0.37 4.61 -44.73
CA THR A 221 -0.09 4.06 -46.05
C THR A 221 0.36 2.61 -45.88
N TYR A 222 -0.61 1.71 -45.74
CA TYR A 222 -0.40 0.28 -46.01
C TYR A 222 -0.60 0.08 -47.52
N ASP A 223 0.50 0.12 -48.26
CA ASP A 223 0.54 -0.25 -49.67
C ASP A 223 0.34 -1.78 -49.77
N SER A 224 -0.81 -2.20 -50.29
CA SER A 224 -1.07 -3.58 -50.69
C SER A 224 -0.86 -3.68 -52.20
N SER A 225 0.36 -4.03 -52.64
CA SER A 225 0.65 -4.52 -54.00
C SER A 225 2.10 -5.06 -54.15
N LYS A 226 2.34 -6.33 -53.79
CA LYS A 226 2.90 -7.41 -54.64
C LYS A 226 3.31 -8.64 -53.83
#